data_AF-A0ABD3AVQ2-F1
#
_entry.id   AF-A0ABD3AVQ2-F1
#
_cell.length_a   1.000
_cell.length_b   1.000
_cell.length_c   1.000
_cell.angle_alpha   90.00
_cell.angle_beta   90.00
_cell.angle_gamma   90.00
#
_symmetry.space_group_name_H-M   'P 1'
#
loop_
_entity.id
_entity.type
_entity.pdbx_description
1 polymer ?
#
loop_
_entity_poly.entity_id
_entity_poly.type
_entity_poly.pdbx_seq_one_letter_code
_entity_poly.pdbx_strand_id
1 'polypeptide(L)'
;MLSGKNKMEAIMRVLIMICMVATLVSVALAATGTAPFYTPPYVPSSCYGYQNKGVMLAVASDTIWDNRAACGRNYQVTCTGPTNQGIPQPCRGSVVVQIVDY
;
A
#
# COMPACT_ATOMS: atom_id res chain seq x y z
N MET A 1 -51.37 19.26 8.28
CA MET A 1 -50.56 18.58 7.25
C MET A 1 -49.29 19.33 6.83
N LEU A 2 -49.14 20.64 7.11
CA LEU A 2 -47.93 21.42 6.76
C LEU A 2 -46.69 21.14 7.65
N SER A 3 -46.87 20.66 8.88
CA SER A 3 -45.77 20.35 9.82
C SER A 3 -44.91 19.13 9.42
N GLY A 4 -45.47 18.21 8.61
CA GLY A 4 -44.74 17.01 8.15
C GLY A 4 -43.80 17.26 6.98
N LYS A 5 -44.10 18.23 6.10
CA LYS A 5 -43.32 18.52 4.89
C LYS A 5 -41.94 19.10 5.22
N ASN A 6 -41.87 19.98 6.22
CA ASN A 6 -40.61 20.60 6.67
C ASN A 6 -39.71 19.62 7.43
N LYS A 7 -40.30 18.65 8.15
CA LYS A 7 -39.57 17.55 8.79
C LYS A 7 -38.91 16.64 7.75
N MET A 8 -39.63 16.30 6.67
CA MET A 8 -39.10 15.45 5.58
C MET A 8 -37.94 16.11 4.84
N GLU A 9 -38.04 17.42 4.54
CA GLU A 9 -36.96 18.23 3.96
C GLU A 9 -35.71 18.26 4.84
N ALA A 10 -35.89 18.49 6.15
CA ALA A 10 -34.78 18.50 7.10
C ALA A 10 -34.11 17.13 7.19
N ILE A 11 -34.88 16.04 7.24
CA ILE A 11 -34.36 14.67 7.23
C ILE A 11 -33.58 14.39 5.95
N MET A 12 -34.10 14.76 4.78
CA MET A 12 -33.42 14.58 3.49
C MET A 12 -32.07 15.31 3.46
N ARG A 13 -32.03 16.57 3.92
CA ARG A 13 -30.79 17.36 4.00
C ARG A 13 -29.78 16.73 4.96
N VAL A 14 -30.24 16.24 6.12
CA VAL A 14 -29.39 15.54 7.09
C VAL A 14 -28.81 14.26 6.49
N LEU A 15 -29.60 13.47 5.79
CA LEU A 15 -29.12 12.24 5.12
C LEU A 15 -28.07 12.54 4.05
N ILE A 16 -28.31 13.57 3.22
CA ILE A 16 -27.35 14.00 2.19
C ILE A 16 -26.01 14.44 2.82
N MET A 17 -26.06 15.19 3.92
CA MET A 17 -24.85 15.60 4.66
C MET A 17 -24.11 14.39 5.24
N ILE A 18 -24.82 13.41 5.79
CA ILE A 18 -24.21 12.17 6.31
C ILE A 18 -23.53 11.38 5.19
N CYS A 19 -24.18 11.23 4.03
CA CYS A 19 -23.60 10.53 2.88
C CYS A 19 -22.32 11.22 2.36
N MET A 20 -22.33 12.55 2.25
CA MET A 20 -21.12 13.30 1.87
C MET A 20 -19.97 13.07 2.85
N VAL A 21 -20.24 13.14 4.15
CA VAL A 21 -19.22 12.90 5.18
C VAL A 21 -18.69 11.46 5.15
N ALA A 22 -19.56 10.47 4.91
CA ALA A 22 -19.15 9.06 4.82
C ALA A 22 -18.14 8.80 3.69
N THR A 23 -18.24 9.54 2.58
CA THR A 23 -17.32 9.38 1.44
C THR A 23 -15.92 9.97 1.66
N LEU A 24 -15.72 10.77 2.72
CA LEU A 24 -14.40 11.33 3.05
C LEU A 24 -13.48 10.32 3.74
N VAL A 25 -14.00 9.19 4.22
CA VAL A 25 -13.22 8.15 4.87
C VAL A 25 -12.55 7.28 3.79
N SER A 26 -11.27 7.52 3.54
CA SER A 26 -10.47 6.66 2.66
C SER A 26 -10.04 5.40 3.40
N VAL A 27 -10.50 4.24 2.94
CA VAL A 27 -10.01 2.94 3.44
C VAL A 27 -8.74 2.58 2.67
N ALA A 28 -7.59 2.64 3.33
CA ALA A 28 -6.34 2.11 2.78
C ALA A 28 -6.29 0.60 3.10
N LEU A 29 -6.46 -0.24 2.08
CA LEU A 29 -6.23 -1.68 2.20
C LEU A 29 -4.76 -1.96 1.92
N ALA A 30 -4.06 -2.54 2.89
CA ALA A 30 -2.70 -3.06 2.71
C ALA A 30 -2.74 -4.58 2.62
N ALA A 31 -2.03 -5.15 1.64
CA ALA A 31 -1.82 -6.59 1.59
C ALA A 31 -0.74 -6.99 2.62
N THR A 32 -0.97 -8.10 3.32
CA THR A 32 0.04 -8.71 4.19
C THR A 32 0.88 -9.70 3.41
N GLY A 33 2.17 -9.80 3.76
CA GLY A 33 3.09 -10.71 3.10
C GLY A 33 4.42 -10.81 3.85
N THR A 34 5.28 -11.70 3.38
CA THR A 34 6.65 -11.86 3.88
C THR A 34 7.61 -11.19 2.91
N ALA A 35 8.55 -10.41 3.45
CA ALA A 35 9.60 -9.77 2.67
C ALA A 35 10.97 -10.23 3.19
N PRO A 36 11.71 -11.08 2.44
CA PRO A 36 13.11 -11.32 2.74
C PRO A 36 13.97 -10.11 2.35
N PHE A 37 15.18 -10.03 2.90
CA PHE A 37 16.19 -9.07 2.45
C PHE A 37 17.32 -9.81 1.74
N TYR A 38 18.03 -9.10 0.86
CA TYR A 38 19.25 -9.57 0.22
C TYR A 38 20.26 -8.43 0.20
N THR A 39 21.54 -8.77 0.12
CA THR A 39 22.63 -7.80 0.04
C THR A 39 23.10 -7.64 -1.42
N PRO A 40 23.88 -6.59 -1.74
CA PRO A 40 24.37 -6.37 -3.08
C PRO A 40 25.12 -7.60 -3.66
N PRO A 41 25.19 -7.72 -5.00
CA PRO A 41 24.81 -6.71 -6.00
C PRO A 41 23.29 -6.65 -6.31
N TYR A 42 22.77 -5.44 -6.51
CA TYR A 42 21.36 -5.18 -6.88
C TYR A 42 21.13 -5.02 -8.38
N VAL A 43 22.17 -5.29 -9.18
CA VAL A 43 22.15 -5.23 -10.65
C VAL A 43 22.74 -6.52 -11.22
N PRO A 44 22.30 -6.97 -12.41
CA PRO A 44 21.22 -6.40 -13.21
C PRO A 44 19.84 -6.67 -12.59
N SER A 45 18.91 -5.74 -12.78
CA SER A 45 17.52 -5.90 -12.38
C SER A 45 16.62 -6.15 -13.59
N SER A 46 15.54 -6.92 -13.45
CA SER A 46 14.63 -7.17 -14.57
C SER A 46 14.10 -5.87 -15.18
N CYS A 47 13.75 -4.86 -14.37
CA CYS A 47 13.17 -3.62 -14.87
C CYS A 47 14.17 -2.70 -15.59
N TYR A 48 15.42 -2.62 -15.12
CA TYR A 48 16.36 -1.57 -15.55
C TYR A 48 17.74 -2.08 -16.00
N GLY A 49 17.94 -3.40 -16.06
CA GLY A 49 19.24 -3.99 -16.39
C GLY A 49 20.32 -3.53 -15.41
N TYR A 50 21.45 -3.06 -15.93
CA TYR A 50 22.61 -2.63 -15.13
C TYR A 50 22.50 -1.24 -14.50
N GLN A 51 21.35 -0.57 -14.60
CA GLN A 51 21.17 0.74 -13.99
C GLN A 51 21.04 0.62 -12.47
N ASN A 52 21.90 1.34 -11.73
CA ASN A 52 21.80 1.43 -10.28
C ASN A 52 20.64 2.35 -9.87
N LYS A 53 19.65 1.79 -9.17
CA LYS A 53 18.46 2.50 -8.68
C LYS A 53 18.52 2.90 -7.20
N GLY A 54 19.66 2.67 -6.54
CA GLY A 54 19.88 2.97 -5.13
C GLY A 54 19.75 1.74 -4.23
N VAL A 55 19.26 1.93 -3.00
CA VAL A 55 19.17 0.87 -1.98
C VAL A 55 17.75 0.66 -1.43
N MET A 56 16.83 1.60 -1.69
CA MET A 56 15.42 1.48 -1.29
C MET A 56 14.64 0.74 -2.37
N LEU A 57 15.02 -0.51 -2.58
CA LEU A 57 14.58 -1.37 -3.68
C LEU A 57 13.78 -2.55 -3.15
N ALA A 58 12.86 -3.05 -3.97
CA ALA A 58 12.13 -4.26 -3.72
C ALA A 58 11.95 -5.09 -4.99
N VAL A 59 11.70 -6.36 -4.76
CA VAL A 59 11.52 -7.43 -5.75
C VAL A 59 10.08 -7.91 -5.63
N ALA A 60 9.37 -7.99 -6.75
CA ALA A 60 7.92 -8.17 -6.77
C ALA A 60 7.53 -9.62 -7.04
N SER A 61 6.93 -10.27 -6.05
CA SER A 61 6.29 -11.59 -6.21
C SER A 61 5.25 -11.61 -7.33
N ASP A 62 4.85 -12.81 -7.77
CA ASP A 62 3.80 -13.02 -8.78
C ASP A 62 2.56 -12.14 -8.65
N THR A 63 2.08 -12.00 -7.41
CA THR A 63 0.89 -11.22 -7.08
C THR A 63 1.06 -9.71 -7.27
N ILE A 64 2.29 -9.21 -7.24
CA ILE A 64 2.64 -7.78 -7.37
C ILE A 64 3.17 -7.48 -8.77
N TRP A 65 3.94 -8.40 -9.37
CA TRP A 65 4.71 -8.19 -10.60
C TRP A 65 3.90 -7.62 -11.76
N ASP A 66 2.65 -8.07 -11.89
CA ASP A 66 1.68 -7.53 -12.84
C ASP A 66 2.23 -7.53 -14.28
N ASN A 67 2.82 -8.67 -14.70
CA ASN A 67 3.50 -8.81 -16.00
C ASN A 67 4.48 -7.66 -16.29
N ARG A 68 5.34 -7.34 -15.32
CA ARG A 68 6.33 -6.23 -15.37
C ARG A 68 5.73 -4.83 -15.23
N ALA A 69 4.41 -4.65 -15.18
CA ALA A 69 3.79 -3.34 -15.00
C ALA A 69 4.03 -2.72 -13.61
N ALA A 70 4.51 -3.52 -12.65
CA ALA A 70 4.95 -3.03 -11.35
C ALA A 70 6.28 -2.26 -11.36
N CYS A 71 7.09 -2.41 -12.41
CA CYS A 71 8.38 -1.72 -12.52
C CYS A 71 8.26 -0.22 -12.23
N GLY A 72 9.06 0.27 -11.29
CA GLY A 72 9.08 1.69 -10.92
C GLY A 72 7.98 2.15 -9.96
N ARG A 73 6.96 1.32 -9.68
CA ARG A 73 5.95 1.61 -8.65
C ARG A 73 6.63 1.66 -7.28
N ASN A 74 6.20 2.61 -6.45
CA ASN A 74 6.64 2.75 -5.07
C ASN A 74 5.59 2.16 -4.14
N TYR A 75 6.03 1.32 -3.21
CA TYR A 75 5.19 0.74 -2.17
C TYR A 75 5.65 1.21 -0.80
N GLN A 76 4.69 1.60 0.04
CA GLN A 76 4.93 1.76 1.47
C GLN A 76 4.80 0.38 2.13
N VAL A 77 5.92 -0.11 2.65
CA VAL A 77 5.98 -1.39 3.38
C VAL A 77 6.08 -1.06 4.85
N THR A 78 5.14 -1.58 5.63
CA THR A 78 5.15 -1.47 7.09
C THR A 78 5.48 -2.84 7.68
N CYS A 79 6.56 -2.90 8.45
CA CYS A 79 6.90 -4.12 9.15
C CYS A 79 5.93 -4.37 10.29
N THR A 80 5.34 -5.57 10.32
CA THR A 80 4.40 -5.99 11.35
C THR A 80 5.03 -6.92 12.40
N GLY A 81 6.21 -7.48 12.11
CA GLY A 81 6.94 -8.33 13.05
C GLY A 81 7.88 -9.33 12.37
N PRO A 82 8.56 -10.18 13.16
CA PRO A 82 9.37 -11.28 12.66
C PRO A 82 8.52 -12.35 11.95
N THR A 83 9.08 -13.02 10.94
CA THR A 83 8.44 -14.18 10.30
C THR A 83 8.52 -15.44 11.16
N ASN A 84 9.57 -15.60 11.98
CA ASN A 84 9.77 -16.77 12.86
C ASN A 84 10.40 -16.35 14.20
N GLN A 85 10.31 -17.22 15.21
CA GLN A 85 11.00 -17.02 16.50
C GLN A 85 12.52 -17.05 16.31
N GLY A 86 13.24 -16.16 17.01
CA GLY A 86 14.70 -16.16 17.04
C GLY A 86 15.40 -15.36 15.92
N ILE A 87 14.69 -14.60 15.09
CA ILE A 87 15.32 -13.70 14.11
C ILE A 87 16.01 -12.55 14.86
N PRO A 88 17.35 -12.41 14.80
CA PRO A 88 18.08 -11.45 15.62
C PRO A 88 17.83 -9.99 15.23
N GLN A 89 17.40 -9.73 14.00
CA GLN A 89 17.11 -8.39 13.48
C GLN A 89 15.83 -8.41 12.65
N PRO A 90 14.64 -8.49 13.28
CA PRO A 90 13.38 -8.34 12.55
C PRO A 90 13.31 -6.94 11.94
N CYS A 91 12.57 -6.81 10.84
CA CYS A 91 12.29 -5.50 10.27
C CYS A 91 11.62 -4.58 11.32
N ARG A 92 11.74 -3.26 11.14
CA ARG A 92 11.12 -2.27 12.03
C ARG A 92 10.64 -1.07 11.22
N GLY A 93 9.53 -0.48 11.66
CA GLY A 93 8.99 0.75 11.08
C GLY A 93 8.39 0.57 9.68
N SER A 94 8.28 1.68 8.96
CA SER A 94 7.77 1.73 7.59
C SER A 94 8.80 2.33 6.65
N VAL A 95 8.91 1.77 5.46
CA VAL A 95 9.84 2.23 4.41
C VAL A 95 9.10 2.31 3.07
N VAL A 96 9.53 3.23 2.21
CA VAL A 96 9.08 3.30 0.82
C VAL A 96 10.15 2.68 -0.06
N VAL A 97 9.75 1.71 -0.89
CA VAL A 97 10.64 0.96 -1.78
C VAL A 97 10.14 0.99 -3.21
N GLN A 98 11.06 1.01 -4.18
CA GLN A 98 10.74 0.93 -5.60
C GLN A 98 10.88 -0.50 -6.11
N ILE A 99 9.89 -0.98 -6.86
CA ILE A 99 10.01 -2.27 -7.56
C ILE A 99 11.00 -2.15 -8.72
N VAL A 100 12.03 -2.99 -8.69
CA VAL A 100 13.06 -3.05 -9.73
C VAL A 100 13.24 -4.44 -10.33
N ASP A 101 12.75 -5.48 -9.66
CA ASP A 101 12.89 -6.87 -10.10
C ASP A 101 11.64 -7.71 -9.76
N TYR A 102 11.63 -8.95 -10.25
CA TYR A 102 10.64 -9.98 -9.99
C TYR A 102 11.06 -10.93 -8.87
#